data_AF-A0A0F9E823-F1
#
_entry.id   AF-A0A0F9E823-F1
#
_cell.length_a   1.000
_cell.length_b   1.000
_cell.length_c   1.000
_cell.angle_alpha   90.00
_cell.angle_beta   90.00
_cell.angle_gamma   90.00
#
_symmetry.space_group_name_H-M   'P 1'
#
loop_
_entity.id
_entity.type
_entity.pdbx_description
1 polymer ?
#
loop_
_entity_poly.entity_id
_entity_poly.type
_entity_poly.pdbx_seq_one_letter_code
_entity_poly.pdbx_strand_id
1 'polypeptide(L)'
;YLDAYSKPQISTGDSLEVISKCPLIFNPGEENIAKIKQLFENSDIITAKRTFELEYDPRKSFDLLKEAIGKWTGRQVSKPTYESTKPFIAEVYYYILNQNVDPDLGHQEQIIIKVRVDEIMNVTTLNVGAEKNETVNGVLTNIWQLTNEKYGNVFGKSLESLHCPFCGTSVECLELDQDQVLCSNCGEKCRKKELRRF
;
A
#
# COMPACT_ATOMS: atom_id res chain seq x y z
N TYR A 1 -12.15 -29.90 -30.38
CA TYR A 1 -12.35 -31.34 -30.07
C TYR A 1 -13.85 -31.65 -30.23
N LEU A 2 -14.20 -32.73 -30.93
CA LEU A 2 -15.58 -33.21 -31.14
C LEU A 2 -15.89 -34.33 -30.15
N ASP A 3 -17.13 -34.46 -29.70
CA ASP A 3 -17.54 -35.57 -28.83
C ASP A 3 -17.88 -36.85 -29.61
N ALA A 4 -18.17 -37.94 -28.88
CA ALA A 4 -18.42 -39.28 -29.42
C ALA A 4 -19.66 -39.38 -30.34
N TYR A 5 -20.41 -38.30 -30.54
CA TYR A 5 -21.56 -38.24 -31.46
C TYR A 5 -21.38 -37.17 -32.54
N SER A 6 -20.15 -36.72 -32.79
CA SER A 6 -19.78 -35.80 -33.87
C SER A 6 -20.52 -34.47 -33.85
N LYS A 7 -20.89 -33.97 -32.66
CA LYS A 7 -21.40 -32.61 -32.50
C LYS A 7 -20.28 -31.66 -32.05
N PRO A 8 -20.22 -30.42 -32.58
CA PRO A 8 -19.32 -29.41 -32.05
C PRO A 8 -19.75 -29.09 -30.62
N GLN A 9 -18.91 -29.45 -29.64
CA GLN A 9 -19.06 -28.93 -28.28
C GLN A 9 -18.81 -27.42 -28.35
N ILE A 10 -19.89 -26.65 -28.23
CA ILE A 10 -19.81 -25.24 -27.87
C ILE A 10 -19.27 -25.27 -26.45
N SER A 11 -17.98 -24.96 -26.29
CA SER A 11 -17.45 -24.58 -24.99
C SER A 11 -18.14 -23.26 -24.65
N THR A 12 -19.29 -23.34 -23.98
CA THR A 12 -19.75 -22.24 -23.16
C THR A 12 -18.60 -21.99 -22.21
N GLY A 13 -17.86 -20.92 -22.49
CA GLY A 13 -16.93 -20.33 -21.56
C GLY A 13 -17.76 -19.86 -20.39
N ASP A 14 -18.09 -20.79 -19.51
CA ASP A 14 -18.36 -20.48 -18.12
C ASP A 14 -17.05 -19.85 -17.66
N SER A 15 -17.02 -18.52 -17.73
CA SER A 15 -16.08 -17.76 -16.94
C SER A 15 -16.18 -18.35 -15.56
N LEU A 16 -15.09 -18.95 -15.09
CA LEU A 16 -14.90 -19.22 -13.68
C LEU A 16 -15.03 -17.86 -13.02
N GLU A 17 -16.25 -17.49 -12.65
CA GLU A 17 -16.53 -16.40 -11.74
C GLU A 17 -15.90 -16.85 -10.44
N VAL A 18 -14.61 -16.53 -10.29
CA VAL A 18 -13.96 -16.51 -9.00
C VAL A 18 -14.73 -15.46 -8.21
N ILE A 19 -15.73 -15.92 -7.46
CA ILE A 19 -16.42 -15.13 -6.45
C ILE A 19 -15.33 -14.80 -5.42
N SER A 20 -14.63 -13.69 -5.65
CA SER A 20 -13.64 -13.16 -4.73
C SER A 20 -14.41 -12.66 -3.51
N LYS A 21 -14.51 -13.51 -2.49
CA LYS A 21 -15.13 -13.16 -1.21
C LYS A 21 -14.20 -12.19 -0.50
N CYS A 22 -14.32 -10.90 -0.85
CA CYS A 22 -13.60 -9.75 -0.29
C CYS A 22 -12.99 -10.02 1.10
N PRO A 23 -11.69 -9.78 1.31
CA PRO A 23 -11.04 -10.10 2.57
C PRO A 23 -11.72 -9.39 3.75
N LEU A 24 -11.66 -10.02 4.93
CA LEU A 24 -12.22 -9.46 6.16
C LEU A 24 -11.36 -8.26 6.59
N ILE A 25 -11.80 -7.05 6.23
CA ILE A 25 -11.24 -5.80 6.74
C ILE A 25 -11.89 -5.49 8.08
N PHE A 26 -11.09 -5.35 9.12
CA PHE A 26 -11.54 -4.86 10.41
C PHE A 26 -11.43 -3.33 10.42
N ASN A 27 -12.53 -2.64 10.78
CA ASN A 27 -12.48 -1.22 11.14
C ASN A 27 -11.93 -1.12 12.57
N PRO A 28 -10.74 -0.57 12.78
CA PRO A 28 -10.14 -0.60 14.10
C PRO A 28 -10.70 0.53 14.97
N GLY A 29 -11.20 0.20 16.17
CA GLY A 29 -11.39 1.16 17.28
C GLY A 29 -10.07 1.44 18.00
N GLU A 30 -9.98 2.45 18.85
CA GLU A 30 -8.71 2.93 19.43
C GLU A 30 -7.85 1.82 20.08
N GLU A 31 -8.44 0.94 20.90
CA GLU A 31 -7.75 -0.21 21.50
C GLU A 31 -7.23 -1.20 20.43
N ASN A 32 -8.00 -1.41 19.37
CA ASN A 32 -7.62 -2.29 18.26
C ASN A 32 -6.53 -1.66 17.37
N ILE A 33 -6.50 -0.33 17.24
CA ILE A 33 -5.44 0.39 16.50
C ILE A 33 -4.11 0.19 17.19
N ALA A 34 -4.05 0.32 18.53
CA ALA A 34 -2.81 0.10 19.28
C ALA A 34 -2.26 -1.32 19.05
N LYS A 35 -3.15 -2.32 19.05
CA LYS A 35 -2.79 -3.71 18.73
C LYS A 35 -2.28 -3.87 17.29
N ILE A 36 -2.91 -3.24 16.32
CA ILE A 36 -2.45 -3.28 14.91
C ILE A 36 -1.08 -2.64 14.75
N LYS A 37 -0.82 -1.51 15.45
CA LYS A 37 0.51 -0.88 15.46
C LYS A 37 1.57 -1.82 16.04
N GLN A 38 1.27 -2.48 17.15
CA GLN A 38 2.16 -3.49 17.75
C GLN A 38 2.41 -4.67 16.80
N LEU A 39 1.38 -5.17 16.12
CA LEU A 39 1.54 -6.23 15.13
C LEU A 39 2.43 -5.78 13.96
N PHE A 40 2.24 -4.56 13.48
CA PHE A 40 3.04 -4.01 12.38
C PHE A 40 4.52 -3.84 12.73
N GLU A 41 4.83 -3.67 14.02
CA GLU A 41 6.20 -3.56 14.55
C GLU A 41 6.78 -4.93 14.97
N ASN A 42 6.00 -6.01 14.90
CA ASN A 42 6.46 -7.35 15.25
C ASN A 42 7.51 -7.85 14.24
N SER A 43 8.56 -8.53 14.73
CA SER A 43 9.62 -9.12 13.90
C SER A 43 9.12 -10.18 12.92
N ASP A 44 7.98 -10.82 13.22
CA ASP A 44 7.38 -11.84 12.35
C ASP A 44 6.65 -11.21 11.14
N ILE A 45 6.41 -9.90 11.16
CA ILE A 45 5.80 -9.17 10.05
C ILE A 45 6.90 -8.59 9.17
N ILE A 46 6.99 -9.12 7.96
CA ILE A 46 7.83 -8.55 6.90
C ILE A 46 7.16 -7.28 6.42
N THR A 47 7.90 -6.18 6.31
CA THR A 47 7.39 -4.91 5.83
C THR A 47 8.08 -4.44 4.56
N ALA A 48 7.32 -3.80 3.68
CA ALA A 48 7.85 -3.03 2.57
C ALA A 48 7.08 -1.72 2.41
N LYS A 49 7.71 -0.74 1.79
CA LYS A 49 7.10 0.58 1.61
C LYS A 49 7.50 1.24 0.31
N ARG A 50 6.63 2.12 -0.17
CA ARG A 50 6.91 3.11 -1.21
C ARG A 50 6.63 4.49 -0.65
N THR A 51 7.55 5.41 -0.91
CA THR A 51 7.43 6.81 -0.49
C THR A 51 7.55 7.67 -1.72
N PHE A 52 6.73 8.70 -1.80
CA PHE A 52 6.77 9.66 -2.89
C PHE A 52 6.66 11.08 -2.37
N GLU A 53 7.15 12.02 -3.16
CA GLU A 53 7.09 13.44 -2.85
C GLU A 53 5.65 13.94 -2.90
N LEU A 54 5.26 14.75 -1.92
CA LEU A 54 3.94 15.34 -1.88
C LEU A 54 3.85 16.56 -2.81
N GLU A 55 3.68 16.30 -4.11
CA GLU A 55 3.59 17.37 -5.13
C GLU A 55 2.23 18.08 -5.21
N TYR A 56 1.18 17.47 -4.64
CA TYR A 56 -0.21 17.90 -4.77
C TYR A 56 -0.86 18.11 -3.39
N ASP A 57 -2.11 18.60 -3.39
CA ASP A 57 -2.89 18.81 -2.17
C ASP A 57 -2.80 17.59 -1.22
N PRO A 58 -2.35 17.77 0.04
CA PRO A 58 -2.14 16.68 0.98
C PRO A 58 -3.39 15.84 1.25
N ARG A 59 -4.53 16.50 1.43
CA ARG A 59 -5.80 15.84 1.72
C ARG A 59 -6.27 15.01 0.53
N LYS A 60 -6.23 15.59 -0.67
CA LYS A 60 -6.60 14.90 -1.90
C LYS A 60 -5.67 13.72 -2.17
N SER A 61 -4.37 13.87 -1.92
CA SER A 61 -3.38 12.81 -2.03
C SER A 61 -3.71 11.63 -1.11
N PHE A 62 -4.09 11.93 0.13
CA PHE A 62 -4.52 10.94 1.12
C PHE A 62 -5.81 10.23 0.69
N ASP A 63 -6.80 10.97 0.20
CA ASP A 63 -8.08 10.40 -0.25
C ASP A 63 -7.92 9.49 -1.46
N LEU A 64 -7.06 9.83 -2.44
CA LEU A 64 -6.81 8.95 -3.59
C LEU A 64 -6.15 7.62 -3.20
N LEU A 65 -5.22 7.66 -2.25
CA LEU A 65 -4.60 6.44 -1.70
C LEU A 65 -5.61 5.58 -0.96
N LYS A 66 -6.43 6.20 -0.13
CA LYS A 66 -7.56 5.53 0.53
C LYS A 66 -8.44 4.85 -0.50
N GLU A 67 -8.87 5.56 -1.53
CA GLU A 67 -9.69 4.98 -2.59
C GLU A 67 -9.01 3.82 -3.33
N ALA A 68 -7.70 3.91 -3.59
CA ALA A 68 -6.95 2.82 -4.22
C ALA A 68 -6.96 1.56 -3.34
N ILE A 69 -6.76 1.71 -2.03
CA ILE A 69 -6.85 0.62 -1.06
C ILE A 69 -8.28 0.09 -0.95
N GLY A 70 -9.28 0.96 -0.92
CA GLY A 70 -10.69 0.55 -0.93
C GLY A 70 -11.04 -0.29 -2.16
N LYS A 71 -10.53 0.10 -3.34
CA LYS A 71 -10.70 -0.67 -4.58
C LYS A 71 -9.97 -2.02 -4.53
N TRP A 72 -8.75 -2.07 -3.99
CA TRP A 72 -8.00 -3.31 -3.84
C TRP A 72 -8.67 -4.29 -2.86
N THR A 73 -9.14 -3.77 -1.73
CA THR A 73 -9.75 -4.57 -0.66
C THR A 73 -11.23 -4.90 -0.87
N GLY A 74 -11.90 -4.23 -1.83
CA GLY A 74 -13.31 -4.44 -2.12
C GLY A 74 -14.28 -3.86 -1.09
N ARG A 75 -13.84 -2.99 -0.18
CA ARG A 75 -14.73 -2.33 0.81
C ARG A 75 -14.43 -0.84 0.96
N GLN A 76 -15.42 -0.12 1.50
CA GLN A 76 -15.21 1.27 1.92
C GLN A 76 -14.16 1.36 3.03
N VAL A 77 -13.35 2.40 2.91
CA VAL A 77 -12.17 2.67 3.70
C VAL A 77 -12.53 3.08 5.13
N SER A 78 -11.73 2.61 6.09
CA SER A 78 -11.77 3.03 7.49
C SER A 78 -11.60 4.54 7.65
N LYS A 79 -12.19 5.11 8.71
CA LYS A 79 -11.90 6.50 9.08
C LYS A 79 -10.42 6.66 9.40
N PRO A 80 -9.81 7.83 9.14
CA PRO A 80 -8.42 8.08 9.49
C PRO A 80 -8.21 7.87 10.99
N THR A 81 -7.11 7.25 11.35
CA THR A 81 -6.67 7.06 12.74
C THR A 81 -6.19 8.39 13.34
N TYR A 82 -5.60 9.22 12.50
CA TYR A 82 -5.17 10.57 12.85
C TYR A 82 -5.36 11.47 11.63
N GLU A 83 -5.80 12.71 11.86
CA GLU A 83 -5.96 13.73 10.83
C GLU A 83 -5.82 15.12 11.48
N SER A 84 -4.86 15.91 11.02
CA SER A 84 -4.73 17.33 11.36
C SER A 84 -5.16 18.22 10.19
N THR A 85 -5.57 19.45 10.50
CA THR A 85 -6.04 20.41 9.50
C THR A 85 -4.90 21.19 8.83
N LYS A 86 -3.96 21.75 9.62
CA LYS A 86 -2.77 22.45 9.12
C LYS A 86 -1.62 22.40 10.15
N PRO A 87 -0.40 21.98 9.77
CA PRO A 87 -0.10 21.26 8.53
C PRO A 87 -0.90 19.95 8.47
N PHE A 88 -1.28 19.52 7.27
CA PHE A 88 -2.05 18.30 7.07
C PHE A 88 -1.16 17.07 7.28
N ILE A 89 -1.51 16.30 8.30
CA ILE A 89 -0.89 15.04 8.63
C ILE A 89 -2.04 14.07 8.84
N ALA A 90 -2.04 12.98 8.10
CA ALA A 90 -3.06 11.95 8.22
C ALA A 90 -2.45 10.56 8.18
N GLU A 91 -2.97 9.67 9.03
CA GLU A 91 -2.53 8.29 9.15
C GLU A 91 -3.76 7.38 9.18
N VAL A 92 -3.70 6.27 8.44
CA VAL A 92 -4.74 5.24 8.47
C VAL A 92 -4.11 3.85 8.37
N TYR A 93 -4.68 2.91 9.13
CA TYR A 93 -4.33 1.51 9.10
C TYR A 93 -5.49 0.68 8.56
N TYR A 94 -5.13 -0.37 7.83
CA TYR A 94 -6.03 -1.43 7.40
C TYR A 94 -5.46 -2.76 7.89
N TYR A 95 -6.30 -3.56 8.54
CA TYR A 95 -5.96 -4.93 8.92
C TYR A 95 -6.86 -5.89 8.17
N ILE A 96 -6.23 -6.83 7.48
CA ILE A 96 -6.84 -7.64 6.43
C ILE A 96 -6.36 -9.07 6.65
N LEU A 97 -7.31 -9.99 6.81
CA LEU A 97 -7.00 -11.41 6.81
C LEU A 97 -7.17 -11.97 5.41
N ASN A 98 -6.19 -12.75 4.97
CA ASN A 98 -6.29 -13.51 3.74
C ASN A 98 -7.47 -14.48 3.84
N GLN A 99 -8.15 -14.72 2.73
CA GLN A 99 -9.40 -15.50 2.71
C GLN A 99 -9.13 -16.96 3.08
N ASN A 100 -8.02 -17.50 2.56
CA ASN A 100 -7.65 -18.88 2.76
C ASN A 100 -6.65 -19.01 3.90
N VAL A 101 -6.74 -20.11 4.64
CA VAL A 101 -5.68 -20.54 5.53
C VAL A 101 -4.46 -20.83 4.68
N ASP A 102 -3.36 -20.16 5.00
CA ASP A 102 -2.11 -20.42 4.36
C ASP A 102 -1.52 -21.74 4.92
N PRO A 103 -1.23 -22.73 4.07
CA PRO A 103 -0.77 -24.04 4.53
C PRO A 103 0.60 -23.99 5.22
N ASP A 104 1.44 -23.00 4.92
CA ASP A 104 2.76 -22.85 5.53
C ASP A 104 2.67 -22.16 6.90
N LEU A 105 1.64 -21.33 7.12
CA LEU A 105 1.41 -20.62 8.38
C LEU A 105 0.46 -21.38 9.32
N GLY A 106 -0.42 -22.24 8.78
CA GLY A 106 -1.46 -22.93 9.55
C GLY A 106 -2.62 -22.03 10.00
N HIS A 107 -2.64 -20.77 9.57
CA HIS A 107 -3.73 -19.82 9.79
C HIS A 107 -3.91 -18.89 8.59
N GLN A 108 -4.92 -18.02 8.63
CA GLN A 108 -5.09 -16.98 7.62
C GLN A 108 -3.94 -15.98 7.74
N GLU A 109 -3.27 -15.69 6.62
CA GLU A 109 -2.20 -14.71 6.60
C GLU A 109 -2.73 -13.32 6.96
N GLN A 110 -1.97 -12.62 7.80
CA GLN A 110 -2.27 -11.28 8.24
C GLN A 110 -1.60 -10.25 7.33
N ILE A 111 -2.38 -9.29 6.83
CA ILE A 111 -1.91 -8.21 5.98
C ILE A 111 -2.30 -6.89 6.64
N ILE A 112 -1.30 -6.04 6.87
CA ILE A 112 -1.46 -4.70 7.43
C ILE A 112 -1.05 -3.70 6.37
N ILE A 113 -1.89 -2.72 6.08
CA ILE A 113 -1.55 -1.59 5.21
C ILE A 113 -1.58 -0.32 6.04
N LYS A 114 -0.53 0.47 5.94
CA LYS A 114 -0.42 1.78 6.58
C LYS A 114 -0.22 2.84 5.51
N VAL A 115 -1.09 3.84 5.49
CA VAL A 115 -0.90 5.07 4.71
C VAL A 115 -0.63 6.22 5.65
N ARG A 116 0.38 7.03 5.31
CA ARG A 116 0.66 8.31 5.96
C ARG A 116 0.89 9.38 4.91
N VAL A 117 0.21 10.51 5.04
CA VAL A 117 0.56 11.76 4.35
C VAL A 117 1.04 12.73 5.41
N ASP A 118 2.17 13.38 5.15
CA ASP A 118 2.78 14.34 6.07
C ASP A 118 3.27 15.56 5.29
N GLU A 119 2.54 16.68 5.42
CA GLU A 119 2.86 17.94 4.76
C GLU A 119 4.18 18.55 5.25
N ILE A 120 4.52 18.40 6.53
CA ILE A 120 5.79 18.93 7.07
C ILE A 120 6.97 18.20 6.42
N MET A 121 6.83 16.89 6.30
CA MET A 121 7.87 16.01 5.75
C MET A 121 7.82 15.92 4.22
N ASN A 122 6.90 16.64 3.58
CA ASN A 122 6.62 16.66 2.14
C ASN A 122 6.59 15.27 1.48
N VAL A 123 6.05 14.28 2.19
CA VAL A 123 6.01 12.90 1.73
C VAL A 123 4.65 12.28 1.92
N THR A 124 4.40 11.32 1.05
CA THR A 124 3.36 10.33 1.25
C THR A 124 3.98 8.95 1.24
N THR A 125 3.60 8.13 2.21
CA THR A 125 4.14 6.79 2.39
C THR A 125 3.01 5.75 2.40
N LEU A 126 3.16 4.73 1.57
CA LEU A 126 2.39 3.51 1.58
C LEU A 126 3.28 2.39 2.12
N ASN A 127 2.89 1.80 3.25
CA ASN A 127 3.57 0.65 3.83
C ASN A 127 2.63 -0.55 3.82
N VAL A 128 3.19 -1.73 3.58
CA VAL A 128 2.52 -3.02 3.67
C VAL A 128 3.34 -3.91 4.58
N GLY A 129 2.68 -4.59 5.51
CA GLY A 129 3.24 -5.62 6.35
C GLY A 129 2.46 -6.91 6.16
N ALA A 130 3.15 -8.04 6.02
CA ALA A 130 2.54 -9.36 6.03
C ALA A 130 3.54 -10.42 6.51
N GLU A 131 3.06 -11.63 6.74
CA GLU A 131 3.89 -12.74 7.24
C GLU A 131 4.76 -13.34 6.12
N LYS A 132 4.39 -13.16 4.84
CA LYS A 132 5.19 -13.57 3.68
C LYS A 132 5.66 -12.40 2.80
N ASN A 133 6.92 -12.49 2.35
CA ASN A 133 7.54 -11.48 1.48
C ASN A 133 6.81 -11.35 0.12
N GLU A 134 6.37 -12.48 -0.43
CA GLU A 134 5.61 -12.50 -1.70
C GLU A 134 4.31 -11.71 -1.59
N THR A 135 3.58 -11.91 -0.49
CA THR A 135 2.35 -11.17 -0.17
C THR A 135 2.63 -9.68 -0.04
N VAL A 136 3.65 -9.30 0.74
CA VAL A 136 4.04 -7.89 0.91
C VAL A 136 4.28 -7.21 -0.44
N ASN A 137 5.12 -7.81 -1.30
CA ASN A 137 5.48 -7.21 -2.59
C ASN A 137 4.30 -7.20 -3.57
N GLY A 138 3.50 -8.27 -3.59
CA GLY A 138 2.31 -8.37 -4.43
C GLY A 138 1.27 -7.31 -4.08
N VAL A 139 0.94 -7.19 -2.79
CA VAL A 139 -0.03 -6.20 -2.28
C VAL A 139 0.47 -4.77 -2.53
N LEU A 140 1.72 -4.48 -2.19
CA LEU A 140 2.31 -3.15 -2.39
C LEU A 140 2.31 -2.75 -3.87
N THR A 141 2.65 -3.67 -4.78
CA THR A 141 2.68 -3.42 -6.22
C THR A 141 1.29 -3.16 -6.78
N ASN A 142 0.29 -3.95 -6.40
CA ASN A 142 -1.09 -3.76 -6.87
C ASN A 142 -1.68 -2.43 -6.39
N ILE A 143 -1.54 -2.11 -5.10
CA ILE A 143 -2.04 -0.83 -4.56
C ILE A 143 -1.30 0.33 -5.22
N TRP A 144 0.00 0.19 -5.47
CA TRP A 144 0.78 1.20 -6.18
C TRP A 144 0.24 1.46 -7.59
N GLN A 145 -0.02 0.41 -8.37
CA GLN A 145 -0.60 0.54 -9.71
C GLN A 145 -1.95 1.26 -9.68
N LEU A 146 -2.85 0.85 -8.78
CA LEU A 146 -4.16 1.48 -8.60
C LEU A 146 -4.06 2.95 -8.17
N THR A 147 -3.08 3.27 -7.33
CA THR A 147 -2.78 4.65 -6.91
C THR A 147 -2.29 5.46 -8.10
N ASN A 148 -1.32 4.94 -8.86
CA ASN A 148 -0.78 5.62 -10.03
C ASN A 148 -1.82 5.87 -11.12
N GLU A 149 -2.71 4.92 -11.38
CA GLU A 149 -3.85 5.12 -12.28
C GLU A 149 -4.73 6.28 -11.81
N LYS A 150 -5.08 6.31 -10.51
CA LYS A 150 -5.90 7.38 -9.94
C LYS A 150 -5.22 8.74 -9.99
N TYR A 151 -3.95 8.82 -9.63
CA TYR A 151 -3.18 10.05 -9.72
C TYR A 151 -3.02 10.52 -11.18
N GLY A 152 -2.75 9.60 -12.10
CA GLY A 152 -2.71 9.89 -13.53
C GLY A 152 -4.03 10.47 -14.05
N ASN A 153 -5.16 9.91 -13.64
CA ASN A 153 -6.48 10.41 -14.02
C ASN A 153 -6.81 11.78 -13.42
N VAL A 154 -6.36 12.06 -12.19
CA VAL A 154 -6.77 13.25 -11.42
C VAL A 154 -5.80 14.43 -11.60
N PHE A 155 -4.52 14.14 -11.78
CA PHE A 155 -3.45 15.15 -11.87
C PHE A 155 -2.66 15.09 -13.18
N GLY A 156 -2.89 14.10 -14.05
CA GLY A 156 -2.19 13.96 -15.32
C GLY A 156 -0.75 13.47 -15.21
N LYS A 157 -0.33 12.96 -14.03
CA LYS A 157 1.02 12.43 -13.80
C LYS A 157 1.01 11.12 -13.00
N SER A 158 2.03 10.29 -13.25
CA SER A 158 2.35 9.14 -12.41
C SER A 158 3.16 9.56 -11.18
N LEU A 159 2.97 8.85 -10.05
CA LEU A 159 3.88 8.97 -8.92
C LEU A 159 5.15 8.19 -9.21
N GLU A 160 6.27 8.76 -8.77
CA GLU A 160 7.57 8.12 -8.77
C GLU A 160 7.96 7.82 -7.32
N SER A 161 8.30 6.57 -7.05
CA SER A 161 8.80 6.19 -5.74
C SER A 161 10.22 6.73 -5.57
N LEU A 162 10.51 7.27 -4.39
CA LEU A 162 11.79 7.88 -4.05
C LEU A 162 12.67 6.89 -3.30
N HIS A 163 13.86 6.64 -3.84
CA HIS A 163 14.80 5.66 -3.31
C HIS A 163 16.18 6.27 -3.05
N CYS A 164 16.81 5.80 -1.97
CA CYS A 164 18.21 6.09 -1.69
C CYS A 164 19.09 5.62 -2.86
N PRO A 165 19.98 6.48 -3.39
CA PRO A 165 20.83 6.14 -4.53
C PRO A 165 21.90 5.09 -4.21
N PHE A 166 22.21 4.87 -2.94
CA PHE A 166 23.25 3.95 -2.48
C PHE A 166 22.71 2.55 -2.20
N CYS A 167 21.65 2.44 -1.39
CA CYS A 167 21.10 1.15 -0.97
C CYS A 167 19.76 0.77 -1.62
N GLY A 168 19.14 1.67 -2.40
CA GLY A 168 17.88 1.42 -3.08
C GLY A 168 16.64 1.40 -2.18
N THR A 169 16.79 1.63 -0.86
CA THR A 169 15.66 1.67 0.09
C THR A 169 14.80 2.92 -0.14
N SER A 170 13.48 2.76 -0.03
CA SER A 170 12.53 3.89 -0.09
C SER A 170 12.81 4.90 1.04
N VAL A 171 12.85 6.18 0.68
CA VAL A 171 13.15 7.28 1.62
C VAL A 171 12.02 7.44 2.65
N GLU A 172 12.31 7.89 3.87
CA GLU A 172 11.30 8.11 4.92
C GLU A 172 10.87 9.57 5.08
N CYS A 173 11.73 10.50 4.69
CA CYS A 173 11.58 11.92 4.99
C CYS A 173 12.13 12.77 3.85
N LEU A 174 11.38 13.82 3.47
CA LEU A 174 11.85 14.94 2.67
C LEU A 174 11.49 16.25 3.38
N GLU A 175 12.03 16.49 4.58
CA GLU A 175 11.85 17.76 5.28
C GLU A 175 11.97 18.94 4.30
N LEU A 176 10.93 19.79 4.27
CA LEU A 176 10.78 20.85 3.26
C LEU A 176 12.02 21.76 3.17
N ASP A 177 12.72 21.95 4.28
CA ASP A 177 13.85 22.88 4.42
C ASP A 177 15.23 22.21 4.32
N GLN A 178 15.30 20.89 4.07
CA GLN A 178 16.57 20.17 3.97
C GLN A 178 16.91 19.75 2.53
N ASP A 179 18.00 20.32 2.01
CA ASP A 179 18.58 19.94 0.70
C ASP A 179 19.21 18.54 0.71
N GLN A 180 19.46 18.00 1.91
CA GLN A 180 20.07 16.70 2.17
C GLN A 180 19.09 15.77 2.88
N VAL A 181 19.12 14.49 2.49
CA VAL A 181 18.31 13.42 3.04
C VAL A 181 19.24 12.35 3.61
N LEU A 182 19.03 11.98 4.86
CA LEU A 182 19.72 10.88 5.51
C LEU A 182 18.93 9.58 5.29
N CYS A 183 19.55 8.56 4.72
CA CYS A 183 18.93 7.25 4.58
C CYS A 183 18.88 6.53 5.93
N SER A 184 17.69 6.17 6.41
CA SER A 184 17.51 5.42 7.67
C SER A 184 18.13 4.02 7.64
N ASN A 185 18.28 3.42 6.45
CA ASN A 185 18.80 2.07 6.31
C ASN A 185 20.34 2.02 6.23
N CYS A 186 20.97 2.82 5.37
CA CYS A 186 22.42 2.78 5.15
C CYS A 186 23.20 3.92 5.82
N GLY A 187 22.51 4.91 6.42
CA GLY A 187 23.14 6.07 7.07
C GLY A 187 23.80 7.07 6.10
N GLU A 188 23.73 6.82 4.80
CA GLU A 188 24.30 7.73 3.80
C GLU A 188 23.46 8.99 3.65
N LYS A 189 24.14 10.11 3.42
CA LYS A 189 23.51 11.40 3.10
C LYS A 189 23.57 11.63 1.60
N CYS A 190 22.42 11.94 1.00
CA CYS A 190 22.30 12.28 -0.41
C CYS A 190 21.55 13.61 -0.57
N ARG A 191 21.78 14.33 -1.66
CA ARG A 191 20.95 15.51 -1.97
C ARG A 191 19.58 15.03 -2.45
N LYS A 192 18.52 15.80 -2.20
CA LYS A 192 17.16 15.47 -2.66
C LYS A 192 17.09 15.19 -4.17
N LYS A 193 17.84 15.94 -4.97
CA LYS A 193 17.94 15.77 -6.43
C LYS A 193 18.65 14.48 -6.90
N GLU A 194 19.36 13.80 -6.01
CA GLU A 194 20.10 12.56 -6.28
C GLU A 194 19.27 11.31 -5.96
N LEU A 195 18.07 11.47 -5.40
CA LEU A 195 17.16 10.37 -5.14
C LEU A 195 16.74 9.72 -6.45
N ARG A 196 16.82 8.38 -6.47
CA ARG A 196 16.36 7.60 -7.62
C ARG A 196 14.84 7.59 -7.63
N ARG A 197 14.29 7.75 -8.83
CA ARG A 197 12.86 7.81 -9.10
C ARG A 197 12.49 6.60 -9.95
N PHE A 198 11.52 5.80 -9.50
CA PHE A 198 11.05 4.56 -10.15
C PHE A 198 9.53 4.50 -10.22
#